data_AF-A0A8T4REU3-F1
#
_entry.id   AF-A0A8T4REU3-F1
#
_cell.length_a   1.000
_cell.length_b   1.000
_cell.length_c   1.000
_cell.angle_alpha   90.00
_cell.angle_beta   90.00
_cell.angle_gamma   90.00
#
_symmetry.space_group_name_H-M   'P 1'
#
loop_
_entity.id
_entity.type
_entity.pdbx_description
1 polymer ?
#
loop_
_entity_poly.entity_id
_entity_poly.type
_entity_poly.pdbx_seq_one_letter_code
_entity_poly.pdbx_strand_id
1 'polypeptide(L)'
;MTYTILDCYTDEPAGLGVPPYLGTYPRYLYGALGDAYYLTIDDVRLWKRYASKKPDKGREVKTNTKVYNLTRNYADVGKILQKTKTLIVIVGVQTPGKYLSAVPGTLPEIYDLIKDLPCRKVMTGPVAIGGTRLEGGKGVEKADMSLFDEVDFNYLGINEYAKINEYAVKGASILDQIPYPVVLEIETGKGCDIGHCSFCTEPLKNRVLYRDKKPVFEEIAALRKKGALYFRLGKQTCFYSYLHGNVAEIESLLKGVAALKPKMLHIDNVNPVKVVGSRGIEITKLVVQYCTPGN
;
A
#
# COMPACT_ATOMS: atom_id res chain seq x y z
N MET A 1 24.44 0.37 2.50
CA MET A 1 24.07 0.79 1.13
C MET A 1 22.95 1.81 1.27
N THR A 2 22.95 2.94 0.55
CA THR A 2 21.90 3.97 0.73
C THR A 2 20.70 3.66 -0.16
N TYR A 3 19.61 3.19 0.45
CA TYR A 3 18.36 2.90 -0.23
C TYR A 3 17.36 4.04 -0.07
N THR A 4 16.57 4.28 -1.12
CA THR A 4 15.43 5.20 -1.06
C THR A 4 14.22 4.52 -1.68
N ILE A 5 13.12 4.50 -0.93
CA ILE A 5 11.81 4.06 -1.40
C ILE A 5 11.07 5.32 -1.88
N LEU A 6 10.65 5.32 -3.13
CA LEU A 6 9.75 6.31 -3.72
C LEU A 6 8.37 5.66 -3.88
N ASP A 7 7.45 5.99 -2.97
CA ASP A 7 6.06 5.55 -3.06
C ASP A 7 5.25 6.49 -3.95
N CYS A 8 4.86 5.99 -5.12
CA CYS A 8 4.00 6.71 -6.05
C CYS A 8 2.51 6.40 -5.85
N TYR A 9 2.19 5.84 -4.68
CA TYR A 9 0.91 5.30 -4.26
C TYR A 9 0.49 4.08 -5.06
N THR A 10 -0.12 3.14 -4.35
CA THR A 10 -0.65 1.92 -4.93
C THR A 10 -2.16 1.98 -4.88
N ASP A 11 -2.79 1.80 -6.02
CA ASP A 11 -4.20 1.48 -6.11
C ASP A 11 -4.32 0.20 -6.93
N GLU A 12 -4.93 -0.81 -6.33
CA GLU A 12 -5.20 -2.06 -7.00
C GLU A 12 -6.49 -2.66 -6.40
N PRO A 13 -7.20 -3.50 -7.17
CA PRO A 13 -8.47 -4.06 -6.71
C PRO A 13 -8.41 -4.79 -5.36
N ALA A 14 -7.24 -5.32 -4.98
CA ALA A 14 -7.06 -6.03 -3.71
C ALA A 14 -6.40 -5.18 -2.62
N GLY A 15 -5.89 -3.98 -2.91
CA GLY A 15 -5.17 -3.20 -1.91
C GLY A 15 -5.01 -1.71 -2.23
N LEU A 16 -4.92 -0.90 -1.18
CA LEU A 16 -4.96 0.56 -1.30
C LEU A 16 -3.88 1.22 -0.44
N GLY A 17 -3.03 1.99 -1.09
CA GLY A 17 -1.95 2.78 -0.50
C GLY A 17 -1.97 4.25 -0.94
N VAL A 18 -3.13 4.78 -1.31
CA VAL A 18 -3.31 6.20 -1.61
C VAL A 18 -3.74 6.92 -0.32
N PRO A 19 -3.12 8.06 0.07
CA PRO A 19 -3.49 8.79 1.29
C PRO A 19 -5.00 9.03 1.43
N PRO A 20 -5.57 8.79 2.63
CA PRO A 20 -4.90 8.62 3.92
C PRO A 20 -4.38 7.20 4.22
N TYR A 21 -4.43 6.28 3.27
CA TYR A 21 -3.93 4.92 3.45
C TYR A 21 -2.43 4.84 3.25
N LEU A 22 -1.75 4.00 4.05
CA LEU A 22 -0.39 3.55 3.80
C LEU A 22 -0.42 2.06 3.47
N GLY A 23 -0.09 1.75 2.22
CA GLY A 23 -0.11 0.40 1.69
C GLY A 23 0.98 -0.51 2.28
N THR A 24 0.92 -1.78 1.93
CA THR A 24 1.85 -2.82 2.40
C THR A 24 3.25 -2.73 1.79
N TYR A 25 3.37 -2.47 0.48
CA TYR A 25 4.64 -2.39 -0.25
C TYR A 25 5.71 -1.52 0.43
N PRO A 26 5.47 -0.22 0.73
CA PRO A 26 6.50 0.63 1.32
C PRO A 26 6.95 0.10 2.68
N ARG A 27 6.05 -0.46 3.48
CA ARG A 27 6.36 -0.99 4.82
C ARG A 27 7.20 -2.26 4.73
N TYR A 28 6.84 -3.19 3.85
CA TYR A 28 7.59 -4.44 3.68
C TYR A 28 8.97 -4.18 3.06
N LEU A 29 9.07 -3.30 2.07
CA LEU A 29 10.36 -2.87 1.53
C LEU A 29 11.24 -2.22 2.60
N TYR A 30 10.66 -1.34 3.43
CA TYR A 30 11.39 -0.72 4.52
C TYR A 30 11.95 -1.74 5.50
N GLY A 31 11.13 -2.73 5.87
CA GLY A 31 11.55 -3.82 6.76
C GLY A 31 12.60 -4.75 6.17
N ALA A 32 12.57 -4.97 4.85
CA ALA A 32 13.55 -5.78 4.12
C ALA A 32 14.91 -5.06 3.97
N LEU A 33 14.88 -3.76 3.74
CA LEU A 33 16.08 -2.96 3.46
C LEU A 33 16.80 -2.52 4.73
N GLY A 34 16.05 -2.10 5.76
CA GLY A 34 16.59 -1.43 6.95
C GLY A 34 17.15 -0.03 6.64
N ASP A 35 16.87 0.95 7.50
CA ASP A 35 17.41 2.33 7.43
C ASP A 35 17.33 3.01 6.03
N ALA A 36 16.28 2.70 5.26
CA ALA A 36 16.01 3.36 3.98
C ALA A 36 15.42 4.77 4.20
N TYR A 37 15.60 5.66 3.23
CA TYR A 37 14.79 6.88 3.14
C TYR A 37 13.44 6.56 2.51
N TYR A 38 12.38 7.13 3.04
CA TYR A 38 11.04 7.05 2.49
C TYR A 38 10.62 8.40 1.93
N LEU A 39 10.29 8.45 0.65
CA LEU A 39 9.77 9.59 -0.07
C LEU A 39 8.45 9.22 -0.75
N THR A 40 7.54 10.17 -0.86
CA THR A 40 6.34 10.04 -1.70
C THR A 40 6.52 10.79 -3.02
N ILE A 41 5.66 10.49 -4.00
CA ILE A 41 5.58 11.29 -5.22
C ILE A 41 5.31 12.78 -4.94
N ASP A 42 4.60 13.10 -3.86
CA ASP A 42 4.36 14.47 -3.41
C ASP A 42 5.67 15.19 -3.06
N ASP A 43 6.60 14.52 -2.36
CA ASP A 43 7.91 15.08 -2.01
C ASP A 43 8.75 15.41 -3.26
N VAL A 44 8.80 14.47 -4.21
CA VAL A 44 9.59 14.62 -5.44
C VAL A 44 8.98 15.68 -6.36
N ARG A 45 7.64 15.73 -6.46
CA ARG A 45 6.93 16.81 -7.16
C ARG A 45 7.25 18.16 -6.55
N LEU A 46 7.18 18.29 -5.22
CA LEU A 46 7.49 19.52 -4.53
C LEU A 46 8.91 20.00 -4.89
N TRP A 47 9.89 19.09 -4.84
CA TRP A 47 11.28 19.37 -5.18
C TRP A 47 11.47 19.79 -6.65
N LYS A 48 11.02 18.98 -7.62
CA LYS A 48 11.27 19.19 -9.06
C LYS A 48 10.39 20.25 -9.70
N ARG A 49 9.13 20.38 -9.27
CA ARG A 49 8.10 21.16 -9.99
C ARG A 49 7.59 22.38 -9.22
N TYR A 50 7.85 22.46 -7.92
CA TYR A 50 7.42 23.57 -7.07
C TYR A 50 8.58 24.26 -6.34
N ALA A 51 9.83 24.05 -6.81
CA ALA A 51 11.03 24.66 -6.24
C ALA A 51 11.16 24.47 -4.72
N SER A 52 10.69 23.34 -4.19
CA SER A 52 10.64 23.02 -2.75
C SER A 52 9.81 24.00 -1.90
N LYS A 53 9.00 24.87 -2.51
CA LYS A 53 8.12 25.80 -1.82
C LYS A 53 6.78 25.13 -1.52
N LYS A 54 6.43 25.05 -0.23
CA LYS A 54 5.12 24.54 0.18
C LYS A 54 4.02 25.44 -0.39
N PRO A 55 2.91 24.86 -0.89
CA PRO A 55 1.74 25.66 -1.22
C PRO A 55 1.21 26.40 0.01
N ASP A 56 0.67 27.59 -0.20
CA ASP A 56 -0.01 28.34 0.85
C ASP A 56 -1.18 27.54 1.42
N LYS A 57 -1.31 27.56 2.75
CA LYS A 57 -2.43 26.95 3.48
C LYS A 57 -3.36 28.06 3.95
N GLY A 58 -4.49 28.21 3.27
CA GLY A 58 -5.58 29.12 3.67
C GLY A 58 -6.93 28.47 3.42
N ARG A 59 -7.95 28.82 4.21
CA ARG A 59 -9.32 28.28 4.02
C ARG A 59 -9.89 28.62 2.63
N GLU A 60 -9.43 29.71 2.03
CA GLU A 60 -9.82 30.17 0.69
C GLU A 60 -8.94 29.62 -0.44
N VAL A 61 -7.81 28.98 -0.09
CA VAL A 61 -6.86 28.44 -1.07
C VAL A 61 -7.19 26.98 -1.33
N LYS A 62 -7.49 26.64 -2.59
CA LYS A 62 -7.74 25.26 -3.00
C LYS A 62 -6.51 24.39 -2.67
N THR A 63 -6.73 23.33 -1.91
CA THR A 63 -5.66 22.40 -1.52
C THR A 63 -5.03 21.76 -2.76
N ASN A 64 -3.70 21.87 -2.87
CA ASN A 64 -2.95 21.21 -3.93
C ASN A 64 -2.64 19.76 -3.54
N THR A 65 -3.51 18.84 -3.96
CA THR A 65 -3.41 17.40 -3.67
C THR A 65 -2.20 16.70 -4.31
N LYS A 66 -1.44 17.38 -5.18
CA LYS A 66 -0.22 16.81 -5.78
C LYS A 66 1.01 16.87 -4.86
N VAL A 67 0.96 17.70 -3.82
CA VAL A 67 2.07 17.99 -2.89
C VAL A 67 1.54 18.17 -1.45
N TYR A 68 0.47 17.46 -1.12
CA TYR A 68 -0.23 17.60 0.16
C TYR A 68 0.35 16.68 1.23
N ASN A 69 0.75 15.47 0.85
CA ASN A 69 1.16 14.39 1.75
C ASN A 69 2.69 14.30 1.82
N LEU A 70 3.31 15.34 2.38
CA LEU A 70 4.76 15.46 2.48
C LEU A 70 5.32 14.65 3.65
N THR A 71 6.33 13.82 3.41
CA THR A 71 7.04 13.04 4.45
C THR A 71 7.94 13.95 5.26
N ARG A 72 8.55 13.47 6.36
CA ARG A 72 9.55 14.27 7.11
C ARG A 72 10.79 14.63 6.27
N ASN A 73 11.02 13.91 5.18
CA ASN A 73 12.20 14.05 4.33
C ASN A 73 12.01 15.07 3.19
N TYR A 74 10.82 15.67 3.03
CA TYR A 74 10.49 16.52 1.88
C TYR A 74 11.50 17.66 1.64
N ALA A 75 12.12 18.17 2.72
CA ALA A 75 13.05 19.30 2.65
C ALA A 75 14.42 18.92 2.08
N ASP A 76 14.81 17.64 2.20
CA ASP A 76 16.13 17.15 1.84
C ASP A 76 16.11 16.19 0.63
N VAL A 77 15.00 16.11 -0.11
CA VAL A 77 14.82 15.22 -1.27
C VAL A 77 16.03 15.26 -2.22
N GLY A 78 16.49 16.46 -2.60
CA GLY A 78 17.64 16.58 -3.49
C GLY A 78 18.93 15.97 -2.91
N LYS A 79 19.22 16.20 -1.62
CA LYS A 79 20.40 15.65 -0.93
C LYS A 79 20.28 14.13 -0.75
N ILE A 80 19.08 13.64 -0.44
CA ILE A 80 18.78 12.21 -0.30
C ILE A 80 19.05 11.52 -1.64
N LEU A 81 18.40 11.99 -2.71
CA LEU A 81 18.48 11.38 -4.04
C LEU A 81 19.89 11.44 -4.65
N GLN A 82 20.69 12.46 -4.33
CA GLN A 82 22.12 12.51 -4.71
C GLN A 82 22.97 11.43 -4.03
N LYS A 83 22.60 11.00 -2.81
CA LYS A 83 23.30 9.95 -2.05
C LYS A 83 22.72 8.56 -2.28
N THR A 84 21.54 8.46 -2.88
CA THR A 84 20.86 7.20 -3.17
C THR A 84 21.69 6.35 -4.11
N LYS A 85 22.03 5.12 -3.69
CA LYS A 85 22.66 4.12 -4.56
C LYS A 85 21.61 3.31 -5.31
N THR A 86 20.49 3.02 -4.66
CA THR A 86 19.37 2.29 -5.24
C THR A 86 18.06 2.97 -4.87
N LEU A 87 17.33 3.41 -5.90
CA LEU A 87 16.00 3.98 -5.80
C LEU A 87 14.98 2.87 -6.14
N ILE A 88 14.15 2.51 -5.16
CA ILE A 88 13.06 1.56 -5.34
C ILE A 88 11.79 2.35 -5.54
N VAL A 89 11.18 2.22 -6.71
CA VAL A 89 9.97 2.96 -7.11
C VAL A 89 8.77 2.03 -7.06
N ILE A 90 7.81 2.37 -6.21
CA ILE A 90 6.55 1.61 -6.07
C ILE A 90 5.49 2.30 -6.92
N VAL A 91 4.87 1.56 -7.84
CA VAL A 91 3.83 2.10 -8.73
C VAL A 91 2.63 1.15 -8.77
N GLY A 92 1.44 1.71 -8.52
CA GLY A 92 0.15 1.02 -8.63
C GLY A 92 -0.36 0.81 -10.06
N VAL A 93 -1.54 0.20 -10.17
CA VAL A 93 -2.34 0.26 -11.40
C VAL A 93 -3.25 1.49 -11.30
N GLN A 94 -3.37 2.27 -12.36
CA GLN A 94 -4.31 3.39 -12.35
C GLN A 94 -5.72 2.84 -12.52
N THR A 95 -6.45 2.69 -11.41
CA THR A 95 -7.91 2.57 -11.52
C THR A 95 -8.50 3.96 -11.80
N PRO A 96 -9.58 4.07 -12.59
CA PRO A 96 -10.26 5.34 -12.79
C PRO A 96 -10.84 5.83 -11.46
N GLY A 97 -10.14 6.74 -10.77
CA GLY A 97 -10.53 7.20 -9.45
C GLY A 97 -10.10 8.64 -9.19
N LYS A 98 -10.96 9.39 -8.49
CA LYS A 98 -10.62 10.72 -7.94
C LYS A 98 -10.39 10.59 -6.45
N TYR A 99 -9.13 10.67 -6.03
CA TYR A 99 -8.79 10.66 -4.61
C TYR A 99 -8.92 12.06 -4.00
N LEU A 100 -9.34 12.11 -2.74
CA LEU A 100 -9.65 13.36 -2.05
C LEU A 100 -8.40 14.18 -1.71
N SER A 101 -7.28 13.51 -1.40
CA SER A 101 -6.11 14.16 -0.81
C SER A 101 -4.80 13.92 -1.54
N ALA A 102 -4.78 13.11 -2.60
CA ALA A 102 -3.56 12.70 -3.28
C ALA A 102 -3.80 12.51 -4.78
N VAL A 103 -2.71 12.47 -5.55
CA VAL A 103 -2.72 12.07 -6.95
C VAL A 103 -1.60 11.03 -7.15
N PRO A 104 -1.91 9.74 -7.39
CA PRO A 104 -0.91 8.74 -7.71
C PRO A 104 0.02 9.16 -8.86
N GLY A 105 1.26 8.71 -8.80
CA GLY A 105 2.24 8.98 -9.86
C GLY A 105 1.90 8.18 -11.12
N THR A 106 1.97 8.82 -12.28
CA THR A 106 1.88 8.10 -13.57
C THR A 106 3.28 7.67 -14.00
N LEU A 107 3.41 6.56 -14.75
CA LEU A 107 4.75 6.15 -15.23
C LEU A 107 5.46 7.22 -16.07
N PRO A 108 4.80 7.92 -17.01
CA PRO A 108 5.43 9.04 -17.72
C PRO A 108 5.90 10.15 -16.78
N GLU A 109 5.10 10.51 -15.77
CA GLU A 109 5.48 11.51 -14.78
C GLU A 109 6.70 11.05 -13.96
N ILE A 110 6.68 9.81 -13.49
CA ILE A 110 7.76 9.23 -12.70
C ILE A 110 9.05 9.22 -13.51
N TYR A 111 8.98 8.78 -14.77
CA TYR A 111 10.11 8.80 -15.70
C TYR A 111 10.73 10.20 -15.76
N ASP A 112 9.92 11.23 -16.03
CA ASP A 112 10.40 12.61 -16.10
C ASP A 112 11.03 13.13 -14.81
N LEU A 113 10.53 12.68 -13.66
CA LEU A 113 11.02 13.12 -12.35
C LEU A 113 12.36 12.49 -11.97
N ILE A 114 12.63 11.26 -12.42
CA ILE A 114 13.78 10.45 -11.93
C ILE A 114 14.83 10.12 -13.00
N LYS A 115 14.58 10.40 -14.29
CA LYS A 115 15.48 10.04 -15.40
C LYS A 115 16.92 10.53 -15.23
N ASP A 116 17.10 11.73 -14.69
CA ASP A 116 18.43 12.36 -14.52
C ASP A 116 19.19 11.85 -13.28
N LEU A 117 18.60 10.97 -12.46
CA LEU A 117 19.25 10.51 -11.23
C LEU A 117 20.30 9.44 -11.55
N PRO A 118 21.58 9.63 -11.19
CA PRO A 118 22.67 8.70 -11.51
C PRO A 118 22.73 7.55 -10.47
N CYS A 119 21.62 6.86 -10.27
CA CYS A 119 21.50 5.73 -9.35
C CYS A 119 20.80 4.55 -10.01
N ARG A 120 21.00 3.35 -9.43
CA ARG A 120 20.26 2.15 -9.82
C ARG A 120 18.77 2.35 -9.51
N LYS A 121 17.89 2.02 -10.45
CA LYS A 121 16.44 2.16 -10.33
C LYS A 121 15.79 0.79 -10.42
N VAL A 122 15.03 0.46 -9.38
CA VAL A 122 14.22 -0.77 -9.32
C VAL A 122 12.76 -0.37 -9.32
N MET A 123 11.96 -0.98 -10.16
CA MET A 123 10.50 -0.81 -10.13
C MET A 123 9.84 -2.03 -9.49
N THR A 124 8.88 -1.76 -8.62
CA THR A 124 8.04 -2.78 -7.99
C THR A 124 6.62 -2.26 -7.80
N GLY A 125 5.77 -3.07 -7.17
CA GLY A 125 4.34 -2.84 -7.07
C GLY A 125 3.56 -3.40 -8.26
N PRO A 126 2.23 -3.23 -8.26
CA PRO A 126 1.33 -3.89 -9.21
C PRO A 126 1.66 -3.65 -10.69
N VAL A 127 2.27 -2.50 -11.03
CA VAL A 127 2.65 -2.18 -12.40
C VAL A 127 3.67 -3.16 -12.99
N ALA A 128 4.49 -3.80 -12.15
CA ALA A 128 5.57 -4.69 -12.55
C ALA A 128 5.07 -6.02 -13.16
N ILE A 129 3.78 -6.32 -13.08
CA ILE A 129 3.16 -7.53 -13.67
C ILE A 129 2.75 -7.31 -15.13
N GLY A 130 2.48 -6.08 -15.55
CA GLY A 130 1.92 -5.86 -16.89
C GLY A 130 1.50 -4.43 -17.26
N GLY A 131 1.93 -3.39 -16.53
CA GLY A 131 1.66 -1.98 -16.90
C GLY A 131 0.59 -1.25 -16.08
N THR A 132 0.27 -0.02 -16.47
CA THR A 132 -0.48 0.98 -15.67
C THR A 132 -2.00 0.96 -15.81
N ARG A 133 -2.57 0.21 -16.77
CA ARG A 133 -4.02 0.14 -16.97
C ARG A 133 -4.47 -1.30 -17.18
N LEU A 134 -5.37 -1.74 -16.30
CA LEU A 134 -6.19 -2.94 -16.48
C LEU A 134 -7.67 -2.52 -16.40
N GLU A 135 -8.09 -1.60 -17.30
CA GLU A 135 -9.50 -1.53 -17.68
C GLU A 135 -9.77 -2.73 -18.59
N GLY A 136 -10.70 -3.60 -18.21
CA GLY A 136 -11.14 -4.69 -19.09
C GLY A 136 -11.56 -4.13 -20.46
N GLY A 137 -10.84 -4.53 -21.52
CA GLY A 137 -11.18 -4.20 -22.90
C GLY A 137 -10.42 -3.02 -23.54
N LYS A 138 -9.52 -2.32 -22.84
CA LYS A 138 -8.63 -1.32 -23.48
C LYS A 138 -7.16 -1.77 -23.42
N GLY A 139 -6.43 -1.52 -24.50
CA GLY A 139 -5.04 -1.93 -24.66
C GLY A 139 -4.15 -1.44 -23.52
N VAL A 140 -3.25 -2.31 -23.08
CA VAL A 140 -2.21 -2.01 -22.08
C VAL A 140 -1.40 -0.82 -22.61
N GLU A 141 -1.35 0.26 -21.84
CA GLU A 141 -0.35 1.31 -22.07
C GLU A 141 1.01 0.66 -21.76
N LYS A 142 1.72 0.23 -22.81
CA LYS A 142 3.08 -0.30 -22.69
C LYS A 142 3.93 0.83 -22.15
N ALA A 143 4.19 0.79 -20.86
CA ALA A 143 5.08 1.75 -20.27
C ALA A 143 6.51 1.40 -20.66
N ASP A 144 7.23 2.41 -21.12
CA ASP A 144 8.65 2.30 -21.37
C ASP A 144 9.38 2.06 -20.04
N MET A 145 9.83 0.83 -19.85
CA MET A 145 10.54 0.41 -18.64
C MET A 145 12.06 0.54 -18.77
N SER A 146 12.57 1.09 -19.88
CA SER A 146 14.01 1.16 -20.17
C SER A 146 14.82 1.96 -19.13
N LEU A 147 14.14 2.81 -18.35
CA LEU A 147 14.76 3.57 -17.27
C LEU A 147 15.13 2.71 -16.04
N PHE A 148 14.51 1.54 -15.87
CA PHE A 148 14.69 0.70 -14.69
C PHE A 148 15.69 -0.42 -14.97
N ASP A 149 16.67 -0.56 -14.08
CA ASP A 149 17.66 -1.66 -14.13
C ASP A 149 17.04 -3.01 -13.76
N GLU A 150 15.93 -2.99 -13.01
CA GLU A 150 15.19 -4.17 -12.59
C GLU A 150 13.70 -3.83 -12.43
N VAL A 151 12.84 -4.71 -12.92
CA VAL A 151 11.39 -4.65 -12.74
C VAL A 151 10.94 -5.96 -12.13
N ASP A 152 10.55 -5.94 -10.87
CA ASP A 152 10.17 -7.15 -10.13
C ASP A 152 9.02 -6.88 -9.16
N PHE A 153 7.90 -7.57 -9.39
CA PHE A 153 6.73 -7.54 -8.50
C PHE A 153 7.02 -8.12 -7.11
N ASN A 154 7.92 -9.11 -7.04
CA ASN A 154 8.33 -9.77 -5.81
C ASN A 154 9.74 -9.35 -5.37
N TYR A 155 10.14 -8.11 -5.68
CA TYR A 155 11.46 -7.60 -5.29
C TYR A 155 11.71 -7.80 -3.79
N LEU A 156 12.86 -8.38 -3.43
CA LEU A 156 13.24 -8.79 -2.06
C LEU A 156 12.30 -9.82 -1.38
N GLY A 157 11.41 -10.46 -2.13
CA GLY A 157 10.46 -11.42 -1.61
C GLY A 157 9.27 -10.79 -0.86
N ILE A 158 8.91 -9.54 -1.17
CA ILE A 158 7.80 -8.82 -0.52
C ILE A 158 6.40 -9.37 -0.87
N ASN A 159 6.31 -10.49 -1.60
CA ASN A 159 5.09 -11.26 -1.82
C ASN A 159 5.12 -12.65 -1.15
N GLU A 160 6.19 -13.02 -0.45
CA GLU A 160 6.35 -14.31 0.23
C GLU A 160 6.05 -14.18 1.73
N TYR A 161 5.01 -14.85 2.25
CA TYR A 161 4.63 -14.70 3.66
C TYR A 161 5.74 -15.04 4.65
N ALA A 162 6.59 -16.02 4.32
CA ALA A 162 7.75 -16.37 5.15
C ALA A 162 8.68 -15.17 5.41
N LYS A 163 8.88 -14.30 4.42
CA LYS A 163 9.69 -13.09 4.53
C LYS A 163 8.88 -11.90 5.05
N ILE A 164 7.66 -11.71 4.55
CA ILE A 164 6.76 -10.61 4.95
C ILE A 164 6.54 -10.62 6.46
N ASN A 165 6.40 -11.79 7.09
CA ASN A 165 6.18 -11.88 8.53
C ASN A 165 7.28 -11.18 9.34
N GLU A 166 8.53 -11.26 8.90
CA GLU A 166 9.65 -10.53 9.50
C GLU A 166 9.66 -9.05 9.07
N TYR A 167 9.52 -8.80 7.77
CA TYR A 167 9.60 -7.45 7.21
C TYR A 167 8.50 -6.53 7.73
N ALA A 168 7.29 -7.03 7.92
CA ALA A 168 6.16 -6.25 8.38
C ALA A 168 6.37 -5.66 9.78
N VAL A 169 7.01 -6.42 10.67
CA VAL A 169 7.35 -5.98 12.03
C VAL A 169 8.45 -4.91 11.99
N LYS A 170 9.54 -5.17 11.28
CA LYS A 170 10.65 -4.21 11.11
C LYS A 170 10.21 -2.93 10.38
N GLY A 171 9.32 -3.11 9.41
CA GLY A 171 8.74 -2.07 8.57
C GLY A 171 7.94 -1.03 9.34
N ALA A 172 7.51 -1.30 10.58
CA ALA A 172 6.80 -0.34 11.42
C ALA A 172 7.58 0.98 11.62
N SER A 173 8.92 0.93 11.60
CA SER A 173 9.76 2.12 11.76
C SER A 173 9.67 3.14 10.62
N ILE A 174 9.09 2.77 9.47
CA ILE A 174 8.79 3.74 8.39
C ILE A 174 7.89 4.88 8.88
N LEU A 175 7.05 4.63 9.89
CA LEU A 175 6.16 5.63 10.48
C LEU A 175 6.91 6.81 11.10
N ASP A 176 8.17 6.63 11.48
CA ASP A 176 9.00 7.73 11.99
C ASP A 176 9.20 8.82 10.92
N GLN A 177 9.10 8.46 9.62
CA GLN A 177 9.27 9.37 8.49
C GLN A 177 7.95 9.98 8.00
N ILE A 178 6.81 9.64 8.62
CA ILE A 178 5.48 10.11 8.23
C ILE A 178 4.92 11.04 9.31
N PRO A 179 4.73 12.34 9.04
CA PRO A 179 4.38 13.32 10.08
C PRO A 179 2.87 13.44 10.34
N TYR A 180 2.03 12.56 9.79
CA TYR A 180 0.57 12.62 9.89
C TYR A 180 -0.05 11.24 10.16
N PRO A 181 -1.26 11.18 10.73
CA PRO A 181 -1.97 9.92 10.90
C PRO A 181 -2.27 9.25 9.56
N VAL A 182 -2.09 7.93 9.51
CA VAL A 182 -2.39 7.09 8.34
C VAL A 182 -3.27 5.93 8.74
N VAL A 183 -4.08 5.46 7.79
CA VAL A 183 -4.78 4.18 7.88
C VAL A 183 -3.87 3.10 7.33
N LEU A 184 -3.45 2.17 8.19
CA LEU A 184 -2.53 1.10 7.81
C LEU A 184 -3.29 -0.08 7.26
N GLU A 185 -3.01 -0.41 6.00
CA GLU A 185 -3.48 -1.63 5.40
C GLU A 185 -2.71 -2.82 5.98
N ILE A 186 -3.42 -3.83 6.48
CA ILE A 186 -2.86 -5.08 7.03
C ILE A 186 -3.28 -6.23 6.13
N GLU A 187 -2.30 -6.91 5.52
CA GLU A 187 -2.56 -8.06 4.67
C GLU A 187 -2.91 -9.29 5.49
N THR A 188 -4.09 -9.85 5.24
CA THR A 188 -4.55 -11.11 5.85
C THR A 188 -4.64 -12.25 4.82
N GLY A 189 -4.57 -11.97 3.53
CA GLY A 189 -4.55 -12.98 2.48
C GLY A 189 -4.26 -12.35 1.12
N LYS A 190 -4.07 -13.17 0.10
CA LYS A 190 -3.87 -12.76 -1.30
C LYS A 190 -4.50 -13.78 -2.25
N GLY A 191 -4.62 -13.43 -3.52
CA GLY A 191 -5.27 -14.29 -4.51
C GLY A 191 -6.79 -14.16 -4.51
N CYS A 192 -7.43 -14.81 -5.47
CA CYS A 192 -8.89 -14.83 -5.63
C CYS A 192 -9.34 -16.23 -6.03
N ASP A 193 -10.35 -16.78 -5.36
CA ASP A 193 -10.98 -18.07 -5.67
C ASP A 193 -12.07 -17.96 -6.75
N ILE A 194 -12.45 -16.73 -7.12
CA ILE A 194 -13.50 -16.46 -8.11
C ILE A 194 -12.91 -16.11 -9.48
N GLY A 195 -12.02 -15.12 -9.53
CA GLY A 195 -11.28 -14.74 -10.73
C GLY A 195 -12.07 -14.27 -11.96
N HIS A 196 -13.35 -13.92 -11.80
CA HIS A 196 -14.21 -13.50 -12.92
C HIS A 196 -14.48 -11.99 -13.01
N CYS A 197 -13.95 -11.18 -12.09
CA CYS A 197 -14.14 -9.73 -12.11
C CYS A 197 -13.32 -9.09 -13.25
N SER A 198 -13.99 -8.39 -14.17
CA SER A 198 -13.39 -7.80 -15.38
C SER A 198 -12.30 -6.75 -15.12
N PHE A 199 -12.30 -6.16 -13.92
CA PHE A 199 -11.33 -5.15 -13.49
C PHE A 199 -10.22 -5.74 -12.59
N CYS A 200 -10.33 -7.01 -12.17
CA CYS A 200 -9.49 -7.57 -11.13
C CYS A 200 -8.24 -8.22 -11.72
N THR A 201 -7.08 -7.79 -11.21
CA THR A 201 -5.77 -8.29 -11.63
C THR A 201 -5.29 -9.43 -10.74
N GLU A 202 -5.93 -9.63 -9.59
CA GLU A 202 -5.51 -10.60 -8.57
C GLU A 202 -5.28 -12.03 -9.08
N PRO A 203 -6.16 -12.61 -9.92
CA PRO A 203 -5.98 -13.97 -10.42
C PRO A 203 -4.70 -14.17 -11.23
N LEU A 204 -4.17 -13.09 -11.83
CA LEU A 204 -2.91 -13.11 -12.57
C LEU A 204 -1.69 -12.97 -11.66
N LYS A 205 -1.85 -12.39 -10.47
CA LYS A 205 -0.75 -12.05 -9.55
C LYS A 205 -0.46 -13.15 -8.54
N ASN A 206 -1.52 -13.71 -7.97
CA ASN A 206 -1.42 -14.50 -6.75
C ASN A 206 -2.34 -15.71 -6.79
N ARG A 207 -1.83 -16.84 -6.31
CA ARG A 207 -2.68 -17.95 -5.86
C ARG A 207 -3.34 -17.59 -4.54
N VAL A 208 -4.49 -18.20 -4.26
CA VAL A 208 -5.19 -18.03 -2.98
C VAL A 208 -4.30 -18.52 -1.85
N LEU A 209 -3.89 -17.61 -0.99
CA LEU A 209 -3.08 -17.87 0.20
C LEU A 209 -3.55 -16.97 1.32
N TYR A 210 -3.58 -17.49 2.54
CA TYR A 210 -3.95 -16.73 3.74
C TYR A 210 -2.72 -16.56 4.62
N ARG A 211 -2.64 -15.40 5.27
CA ARG A 211 -1.57 -15.11 6.22
C ARG A 211 -1.98 -15.56 7.61
N ASP A 212 -1.02 -16.11 8.34
CA ASP A 212 -1.23 -16.54 9.72
C ASP A 212 -1.55 -15.37 10.65
N LYS A 213 -2.44 -15.62 11.61
CA LYS A 213 -2.90 -14.61 12.58
C LYS A 213 -1.78 -14.07 13.47
N LYS A 214 -0.86 -14.93 13.92
CA LYS A 214 0.21 -14.53 14.85
C LYS A 214 1.11 -13.43 14.27
N PRO A 215 1.70 -13.58 13.06
CA PRO A 215 2.43 -12.50 12.41
C PRO A 215 1.62 -11.22 12.18
N VAL A 216 0.31 -11.34 11.88
CA VAL A 216 -0.58 -10.18 11.75
C VAL A 216 -0.69 -9.43 13.08
N PHE A 217 -0.84 -10.13 14.20
CA PHE A 217 -0.88 -9.50 15.52
C PHE A 217 0.46 -8.86 15.90
N GLU A 218 1.58 -9.51 15.58
CA GLU A 218 2.93 -8.99 15.82
C GLU A 218 3.20 -7.70 15.04
N GLU A 219 2.79 -7.65 13.77
CA GLU A 219 2.85 -6.44 12.93
C GLU A 219 2.04 -5.29 13.52
N ILE A 220 0.77 -5.54 13.85
CA ILE A 220 -0.12 -4.50 14.40
C ILE A 220 0.43 -4.00 15.75
N ALA A 221 0.93 -4.91 16.60
CA ALA A 221 1.56 -4.53 17.86
C ALA A 221 2.81 -3.66 17.65
N ALA A 222 3.65 -3.96 16.66
CA ALA A 222 4.81 -3.15 16.31
C ALA A 222 4.41 -1.76 15.79
N LEU A 223 3.43 -1.68 14.90
CA LEU A 223 2.87 -0.42 14.39
C LEU A 223 2.28 0.43 15.52
N ARG A 224 1.57 -0.19 16.45
CA ARG A 224 1.03 0.48 17.64
C ARG A 224 2.10 1.06 18.55
N LYS A 225 3.22 0.37 18.74
CA LYS A 225 4.38 0.90 19.50
C LYS A 225 4.95 2.18 18.84
N LYS A 226 4.77 2.33 17.53
CA LYS A 226 5.11 3.55 16.76
C LYS A 226 3.98 4.59 16.71
N GLY A 227 2.93 4.42 17.50
CA GLY A 227 1.83 5.38 17.61
C GLY A 227 0.71 5.22 16.58
N ALA A 228 0.69 4.12 15.81
CA ALA A 228 -0.39 3.85 14.88
C ALA A 228 -1.73 3.58 15.60
N LEU A 229 -2.82 4.14 15.05
CA LEU A 229 -4.15 4.06 15.64
C LEU A 229 -5.23 3.52 14.70
N TYR A 230 -5.04 3.57 13.39
CA TYR A 230 -6.06 3.29 12.39
C TYR A 230 -5.59 2.13 11.51
N PHE A 231 -6.38 1.05 11.47
CA PHE A 231 -6.02 -0.18 10.77
C PHE A 231 -7.16 -0.64 9.87
N ARG A 232 -6.82 -1.15 8.70
CA ARG A 232 -7.75 -1.75 7.74
C ARG A 232 -7.23 -3.12 7.34
N LEU A 233 -7.95 -4.18 7.68
CA LEU A 233 -7.64 -5.55 7.25
C LEU A 233 -7.95 -5.65 5.75
N GLY A 234 -6.93 -5.53 4.92
CA GLY A 234 -7.05 -5.37 3.46
C GLY A 234 -6.01 -6.21 2.73
N LYS A 235 -5.51 -5.69 1.60
CA LYS A 235 -4.58 -6.39 0.71
C LYS A 235 -5.08 -7.76 0.23
N GLN A 236 -6.40 -7.98 0.22
CA GLN A 236 -7.05 -9.24 -0.19
C GLN A 236 -8.34 -8.96 -0.95
N THR A 237 -8.80 -9.95 -1.71
CA THR A 237 -9.97 -9.81 -2.58
C THR A 237 -11.31 -9.98 -1.87
N CYS A 238 -11.34 -10.75 -0.78
CA CYS A 238 -12.54 -10.98 0.00
C CYS A 238 -12.20 -11.40 1.44
N PHE A 239 -12.39 -10.50 2.41
CA PHE A 239 -12.22 -10.78 3.84
C PHE A 239 -13.11 -11.94 4.32
N TYR A 240 -14.34 -12.05 3.77
CA TYR A 240 -15.27 -13.14 4.09
C TYR A 240 -14.79 -14.49 3.59
N SER A 241 -13.77 -14.52 2.74
CA SER A 241 -13.11 -15.74 2.29
C SER A 241 -11.91 -16.10 3.16
N TYR A 242 -11.52 -15.32 4.19
CA TYR A 242 -10.36 -15.63 5.03
C TYR A 242 -10.44 -17.06 5.58
N LEU A 243 -9.39 -17.85 5.35
CA LEU A 243 -9.33 -19.29 5.64
C LEU A 243 -10.61 -20.02 5.17
N HIS A 244 -10.95 -19.81 3.90
CA HIS A 244 -12.14 -20.35 3.23
C HIS A 244 -13.47 -19.97 3.90
N GLY A 245 -13.52 -18.83 4.60
CA GLY A 245 -14.69 -18.32 5.30
C GLY A 245 -14.98 -19.03 6.63
N ASN A 246 -13.96 -19.58 7.27
CA ASN A 246 -14.11 -20.22 8.57
C ASN A 246 -14.45 -19.16 9.65
N VAL A 247 -15.67 -19.23 10.18
CA VAL A 247 -16.23 -18.23 11.12
C VAL A 247 -15.41 -18.16 12.40
N ALA A 248 -14.97 -19.30 12.96
CA ALA A 248 -14.18 -19.34 14.18
C ALA A 248 -12.79 -18.71 13.97
N GLU A 249 -12.19 -18.92 12.81
CA GLU A 249 -10.90 -18.33 12.45
C GLU A 249 -10.99 -16.81 12.24
N ILE A 250 -12.06 -16.35 11.59
CA ILE A 250 -12.36 -14.92 11.41
C ILE A 250 -12.63 -14.25 12.77
N GLU A 251 -13.41 -14.88 13.64
CA GLU A 251 -13.64 -14.38 15.00
C GLU A 251 -12.31 -14.26 15.76
N SER A 252 -11.48 -15.31 15.73
CA SER A 252 -10.18 -15.32 16.38
C SER A 252 -9.28 -14.19 15.89
N LEU A 253 -9.24 -13.95 14.58
CA LEU A 253 -8.51 -12.84 13.97
C LEU A 253 -9.06 -11.49 14.46
N LEU A 254 -10.35 -11.23 14.29
CA LEU A 254 -10.98 -9.95 14.64
C LEU A 254 -10.85 -9.64 16.13
N LYS A 255 -11.13 -10.62 17.00
CA LYS A 255 -10.97 -10.50 18.45
C LYS A 255 -9.52 -10.20 18.84
N GLY A 256 -8.56 -10.86 18.22
CA GLY A 256 -7.13 -10.63 18.47
C GLY A 256 -6.69 -9.22 18.07
N VAL A 257 -7.14 -8.73 16.91
CA VAL A 257 -6.85 -7.35 16.48
C VAL A 257 -7.56 -6.33 17.37
N ALA A 258 -8.82 -6.55 17.73
CA ALA A 258 -9.58 -5.67 18.61
C ALA A 258 -8.96 -5.58 20.02
N ALA A 259 -8.36 -6.66 20.52
CA ALA A 259 -7.64 -6.67 21.80
C ALA A 259 -6.40 -5.75 21.81
N LEU A 260 -5.84 -5.43 20.64
CA LEU A 260 -4.79 -4.42 20.48
C LEU A 260 -5.35 -2.98 20.53
N LYS A 261 -6.65 -2.81 20.78
CA LYS A 261 -7.38 -1.53 21.03
C LYS A 261 -7.21 -0.45 19.95
N PRO A 262 -7.26 -0.78 18.64
CA PRO A 262 -7.15 0.24 17.60
C PRO A 262 -8.25 1.30 17.77
N LYS A 263 -7.95 2.56 17.41
CA LYS A 263 -8.97 3.62 17.40
C LYS A 263 -9.97 3.42 16.26
N MET A 264 -9.50 2.85 15.16
CA MET A 264 -10.31 2.43 14.03
C MET A 264 -9.83 1.08 13.53
N LEU A 265 -10.77 0.15 13.33
CA LEU A 265 -10.55 -1.14 12.71
C LEU A 265 -11.62 -1.34 11.64
N HIS A 266 -11.19 -1.35 10.39
CA HIS A 266 -12.04 -1.63 9.22
C HIS A 266 -11.58 -2.88 8.47
N ILE A 267 -12.43 -3.43 7.61
CA ILE A 267 -12.10 -4.55 6.71
C ILE A 267 -12.19 -4.13 5.24
N ASP A 268 -11.55 -4.93 4.37
CA ASP A 268 -11.58 -4.82 2.92
C ASP A 268 -11.06 -6.11 2.24
N ASN A 269 -11.35 -6.39 0.97
CA ASN A 269 -12.60 -6.14 0.24
C ASN A 269 -13.64 -7.20 0.62
N VAL A 270 -14.88 -7.10 0.14
CA VAL A 270 -15.89 -8.14 0.37
C VAL A 270 -16.61 -8.48 -0.93
N ASN A 271 -16.74 -9.78 -1.22
CA ASN A 271 -17.56 -10.26 -2.33
C ASN A 271 -19.03 -10.39 -1.88
N PRO A 272 -19.99 -9.70 -2.53
CA PRO A 272 -21.40 -9.77 -2.16
C PRO A 272 -21.97 -11.20 -2.13
N VAL A 273 -21.49 -12.11 -2.98
CA VAL A 273 -21.91 -13.52 -2.99
C VAL A 273 -21.55 -14.22 -1.67
N LYS A 274 -20.41 -13.86 -1.06
CA LYS A 274 -20.01 -14.42 0.24
C LYS A 274 -20.81 -13.81 1.39
N VAL A 275 -21.28 -12.56 1.25
CA VAL A 275 -22.13 -11.87 2.25
C VAL A 275 -23.53 -12.46 2.31
N VAL A 276 -24.15 -12.75 1.16
CA VAL A 276 -25.49 -13.37 1.11
C VAL A 276 -25.45 -14.90 1.26
N GLY A 277 -24.25 -15.47 1.34
CA GLY A 277 -24.05 -16.91 1.52
C GLY A 277 -24.36 -17.37 2.95
N SER A 278 -24.36 -18.70 3.14
CA SER A 278 -24.76 -19.36 4.40
C SER A 278 -24.04 -18.87 5.66
N ARG A 279 -22.79 -18.43 5.53
CA ARG A 279 -21.95 -17.94 6.65
C ARG A 279 -21.89 -16.42 6.77
N GLY A 280 -22.42 -15.70 5.78
CA GLY A 280 -22.24 -14.25 5.69
C GLY A 280 -22.87 -13.50 6.85
N ILE A 281 -24.07 -13.91 7.31
CA ILE A 281 -24.75 -13.30 8.47
C ILE A 281 -23.87 -13.38 9.73
N GLU A 282 -23.26 -14.53 9.99
CA GLU A 282 -22.40 -14.72 11.17
C GLU A 282 -21.14 -13.87 11.08
N ILE A 283 -20.46 -13.86 9.93
CA ILE A 283 -19.29 -13.03 9.70
C ILE A 283 -19.64 -11.53 9.85
N THR A 284 -20.77 -11.07 9.32
CA THR A 284 -21.25 -9.70 9.50
C THR A 284 -21.43 -9.34 10.98
N LYS A 285 -22.03 -10.24 11.77
CA LYS A 285 -22.18 -10.02 13.22
C LYS A 285 -20.82 -9.87 13.91
N LEU A 286 -19.82 -10.66 13.53
CA LEU A 286 -18.45 -10.53 14.04
C LEU A 286 -17.82 -9.18 13.66
N VAL A 287 -18.02 -8.73 12.42
CA VAL A 287 -17.56 -7.40 11.98
C VAL A 287 -18.22 -6.30 12.83
N VAL A 288 -19.53 -6.35 13.04
CA VAL A 288 -20.24 -5.39 13.89
C VAL A 288 -19.73 -5.42 15.34
N GLN A 289 -19.41 -6.60 15.86
CA GLN A 289 -18.97 -6.79 17.24
C GLN A 289 -17.55 -6.29 17.50
N TYR A 290 -16.61 -6.53 16.57
CA TYR A 290 -15.18 -6.34 16.81
C TYR A 290 -14.57 -5.15 16.03
N CYS A 291 -15.18 -4.74 14.93
CA CYS A 291 -14.72 -3.59 14.14
C CYS A 291 -15.39 -2.29 14.59
N THR A 292 -14.93 -1.16 14.05
CA THR A 292 -15.47 0.18 14.40
C THR A 292 -16.52 0.66 13.39
N PRO A 293 -17.40 1.61 13.77
CA PRO A 293 -18.36 2.20 12.83
C PRO A 293 -17.71 2.73 11.54
N GLY A 294 -18.47 2.67 10.44
CA GLY A 294 -18.01 3.07 9.10
C GLY A 294 -17.35 1.96 8.27
N ASN A 295 -17.43 0.71 8.72
CA ASN A 295 -17.27 -0.47 7.85
C ASN A 295 -18.44 -0.61 6.88
#